data_AF-A0A7S2WIF4-F1
#
_entry.id   AF-A0A7S2WIF4-F1
#
_cell.length_a   1.000
_cell.length_b   1.000
_cell.length_c   1.000
_cell.angle_alpha   90.00
_cell.angle_beta   90.00
_cell.angle_gamma   90.00
#
_symmetry.space_group_name_H-M   'P 1'
#
loop_
_entity.id
_entity.type
_entity.pdbx_description
1 polymer ?
#
loop_
_entity_poly.entity_id
_entity_poly.type
_entity_poly.pdbx_seq_one_letter_code
_entity_poly.pdbx_strand_id
1 'polypeptide(L)'
;AVMGLGEDEQEFALRASAAVLNLGNLEFVEEEDGGTVGGAAAVPQEAHQVLDDVAHLLKVSPSALAGAITTRTIKAGLDVVVTRLNPEQATHSRDGLAK
;
A
#
# COMPACT_ATOMS: atom_id res chain seq x y z
N ALA A 1 -31.75 11.67 1.75
CA ALA A 1 -30.32 11.90 1.42
C ALA A 1 -30.18 13.21 0.65
N VAL A 2 -29.40 14.18 1.16
CA VAL A 2 -29.29 15.55 0.59
C VAL A 2 -28.48 15.60 -0.73
N MET A 3 -27.77 14.53 -1.10
CA MET A 3 -26.97 14.45 -2.33
C MET A 3 -27.38 13.31 -3.29
N GLY A 4 -28.51 12.64 -3.07
CA GLY A 4 -28.98 11.57 -3.96
C GLY A 4 -28.14 10.28 -3.97
N LEU A 5 -27.07 10.21 -3.18
CA LEU A 5 -26.27 8.99 -2.96
C LEU A 5 -27.05 8.00 -2.09
N GLY A 6 -27.04 6.74 -2.48
CA GLY A 6 -27.55 5.64 -1.66
C GLY A 6 -26.69 5.42 -0.41
N GLU A 7 -27.24 4.77 0.62
CA GLU A 7 -26.50 4.43 1.84
C GLU A 7 -25.25 3.58 1.53
N ASP A 8 -25.36 2.65 0.57
CA ASP A 8 -24.25 1.82 0.10
C ASP A 8 -23.12 2.64 -0.55
N GLU A 9 -23.47 3.70 -1.29
CA GLU A 9 -22.48 4.55 -1.95
C GLU A 9 -21.76 5.46 -0.94
N GLN A 10 -22.49 5.96 0.06
CA GLN A 10 -21.88 6.69 1.17
C GLN A 10 -20.96 5.80 1.98
N GLU A 11 -21.37 4.56 2.27
CA GLU A 11 -20.53 3.61 2.98
C GLU A 11 -19.28 3.27 2.17
N PHE A 12 -19.39 3.09 0.85
CA PHE A 12 -18.25 2.84 -0.02
C PHE A 12 -17.25 4.01 0.00
N ALA A 13 -17.73 5.26 -0.11
CA ALA A 13 -16.88 6.45 -0.05
C ALA A 13 -16.18 6.60 1.31
N LEU A 14 -16.89 6.28 2.41
CA LEU A 14 -16.33 6.32 3.75
C LEU A 14 -15.27 5.23 3.96
N ARG A 15 -15.54 4.01 3.47
CA ARG A 15 -14.59 2.88 3.52
C ARG A 15 -13.33 3.17 2.71
N ALA A 16 -13.45 3.72 1.51
CA ALA A 16 -12.30 4.13 0.70
C ALA A 16 -11.46 5.19 1.42
N SER A 17 -12.12 6.17 2.04
CA SER A 17 -11.43 7.23 2.80
C SER A 17 -10.73 6.67 4.05
N ALA A 18 -11.38 5.76 4.78
CA ALA A 18 -10.79 5.07 5.93
C ALA A 18 -9.58 4.21 5.50
N ALA A 19 -9.65 3.55 4.35
CA ALA A 19 -8.53 2.79 3.80
C ALA A 19 -7.33 3.69 3.48
N VAL A 20 -7.53 4.82 2.80
CA VAL A 20 -6.46 5.78 2.49
C VAL A 20 -5.83 6.37 3.77
N LEU A 21 -6.67 6.71 4.77
CA LEU A 21 -6.19 7.25 6.04
C LEU A 21 -5.33 6.22 6.81
N ASN A 22 -5.81 4.98 6.91
CA ASN A 22 -5.08 3.90 7.58
C ASN A 22 -3.79 3.55 6.83
N LEU A 23 -3.82 3.56 5.49
CA LEU A 23 -2.64 3.35 4.67
C LEU A 23 -1.59 4.44 4.93
N GLY A 24 -2.00 5.71 5.04
CA GLY A 24 -1.12 6.84 5.33
C GLY A 24 -0.38 6.77 6.67
N ASN A 25 -0.91 5.99 7.62
CA ASN A 25 -0.27 5.75 8.92
C ASN A 25 0.75 4.58 8.89
N LEU A 26 0.93 3.89 7.77
CA LEU A 26 1.94 2.84 7.64
C LEU A 26 3.34 3.45 7.53
N GLU A 27 4.20 3.14 8.50
CA GLU A 27 5.63 3.44 8.46
C GLU A 27 6.40 2.23 7.95
N PHE A 28 7.40 2.47 7.10
CA PHE A 28 8.27 1.42 6.58
C PHE A 28 9.62 1.45 7.30
N VAL A 29 10.13 0.27 7.63
CA VAL A 29 11.45 0.11 8.25
C VAL A 29 12.44 -0.48 7.24
N GLU A 30 13.72 -0.19 7.40
CA GLU A 30 14.78 -0.76 6.57
C GLU A 30 15.07 -2.19 7.03
N GLU A 31 14.97 -3.15 6.12
CA GLU A 31 15.34 -4.55 6.34
C GLU A 31 16.84 -4.73 6.04
N GLU A 32 17.62 -5.12 7.06
CA GLU A 32 19.09 -5.27 6.97
C GLU A 32 19.54 -6.40 6.03
N ASP A 33 18.65 -7.34 5.65
CA ASP A 33 19.01 -8.59 4.95
C ASP A 33 18.82 -8.53 3.41
N GLY A 34 18.53 -7.35 2.87
CA GLY A 34 18.35 -7.15 1.44
C GLY A 34 19.67 -6.80 0.76
N GLY A 35 20.32 -7.75 0.07
CA GLY A 35 21.52 -7.54 -0.78
C GLY A 35 21.36 -6.56 -1.96
N THR A 36 20.38 -5.67 -1.91
CA THR A 36 20.16 -4.52 -2.77
C THR A 36 20.82 -3.29 -2.14
N VAL A 37 21.74 -2.66 -2.88
CA VAL A 37 22.30 -1.34 -2.53
C VAL A 37 21.16 -0.35 -2.23
N GLY A 38 20.92 -0.06 -0.94
CA GLY A 38 19.90 0.89 -0.47
C GLY A 38 18.84 0.36 0.51
N GLY A 39 18.90 -0.89 0.95
CA GLY A 39 17.98 -1.46 1.95
C GLY A 39 16.59 -1.79 1.38
N ALA A 40 15.95 -2.85 1.87
CA ALA A 40 14.58 -3.19 1.46
C ALA A 40 13.56 -2.62 2.46
N ALA A 41 12.46 -2.05 1.97
CA ALA A 41 11.35 -1.64 2.82
C ALA A 41 10.63 -2.87 3.35
N ALA A 42 10.59 -3.02 4.67
CA ALA A 42 9.74 -3.96 5.36
C ALA A 42 8.60 -3.22 6.06
N VAL A 43 7.43 -3.87 6.10
CA VAL A 43 6.31 -3.42 6.93
C VAL A 43 6.57 -3.97 8.34
N PRO A 44 6.62 -3.11 9.38
CA PRO A 44 6.86 -3.58 10.74
C PRO A 44 5.70 -4.47 11.20
N GLN A 45 5.98 -5.38 12.14
CA GLN A 45 5.00 -6.40 12.53
C GLN A 45 3.69 -5.80 13.05
N GLU A 46 3.77 -4.67 13.75
CA GLU A 46 2.64 -3.88 14.24
C GLU A 46 1.77 -3.26 13.14
N ALA A 47 2.34 -3.03 11.96
CA ALA A 47 1.64 -2.47 10.81
C ALA A 47 0.96 -3.53 9.92
N HIS A 48 1.21 -4.84 10.14
CA HIS A 48 0.54 -5.91 9.40
C HIS A 48 -0.97 -5.93 9.63
N GLN A 49 -1.44 -5.66 10.86
CA GLN A 49 -2.88 -5.61 11.14
C GLN A 49 -3.56 -4.47 10.37
N VAL A 50 -2.92 -3.30 10.32
CA VAL A 50 -3.41 -2.15 9.55
C VAL A 50 -3.45 -2.48 8.07
N LEU A 51 -2.43 -3.17 7.55
CA LEU A 51 -2.39 -3.58 6.15
C LEU A 51 -3.49 -4.60 5.81
N ASP A 52 -3.75 -5.56 6.68
CA ASP A 52 -4.84 -6.52 6.54
C ASP A 52 -6.21 -5.82 6.57
N ASP A 53 -6.41 -4.87 7.49
CA ASP A 53 -7.65 -4.09 7.60
C ASP A 53 -7.87 -3.23 6.35
N VAL A 54 -6.84 -2.55 5.86
CA VAL A 54 -6.90 -1.75 4.61
C VAL A 54 -7.19 -2.66 3.41
N ALA A 55 -6.55 -3.82 3.32
CA ALA A 55 -6.80 -4.77 2.25
C ALA A 55 -8.25 -5.29 2.28
N HIS A 56 -8.80 -5.56 3.47
CA HIS A 56 -10.20 -5.95 3.64
C HIS A 56 -11.16 -4.82 3.25
N LEU A 57 -10.87 -3.57 3.64
CA LEU A 57 -11.67 -2.39 3.29
C LEU A 57 -11.69 -2.13 1.77
N LEU A 58 -10.54 -2.30 1.10
CA LEU A 58 -10.40 -2.15 -0.35
C LEU A 58 -10.81 -3.40 -1.15
N LYS A 59 -11.13 -4.50 -0.46
CA LYS A 59 -11.39 -5.83 -1.05
C LYS A 59 -10.25 -6.32 -1.97
N VAL A 60 -9.01 -6.08 -1.57
CA VAL A 60 -7.80 -6.57 -2.24
C VAL A 60 -7.08 -7.59 -1.36
N SER A 61 -6.15 -8.35 -1.94
CA SER A 61 -5.32 -9.26 -1.16
C SER A 61 -4.26 -8.47 -0.37
N PRO A 62 -4.06 -8.74 0.94
CA PRO A 62 -3.02 -8.08 1.73
C PRO A 62 -1.62 -8.24 1.13
N SER A 63 -1.31 -9.43 0.60
CA SER A 63 -0.03 -9.69 -0.09
C SER A 63 0.15 -8.85 -1.36
N ALA A 64 -0.92 -8.61 -2.11
CA ALA A 64 -0.88 -7.76 -3.30
C ALA A 64 -0.69 -6.29 -2.93
N LEU A 65 -1.34 -5.83 -1.84
CA LEU A 65 -1.16 -4.48 -1.32
C LEU A 65 0.26 -4.26 -0.79
N ALA A 66 0.77 -5.18 0.03
CA ALA A 66 2.15 -5.16 0.51
C ALA A 66 3.15 -5.17 -0.65
N GLY A 67 2.95 -6.02 -1.65
CA GLY A 67 3.78 -6.05 -2.85
C GLY A 67 3.74 -4.72 -3.62
N ALA A 68 2.57 -4.12 -3.79
CA ALA A 68 2.42 -2.86 -4.51
C ALA A 68 3.13 -1.67 -3.83
N ILE A 69 3.17 -1.64 -2.49
CA ILE A 69 3.82 -0.56 -1.74
C ILE A 69 5.32 -0.81 -1.49
N THR A 70 5.77 -2.07 -1.44
CA THR A 70 7.17 -2.43 -1.18
C THR A 70 7.98 -2.75 -2.43
N THR A 71 7.33 -2.99 -3.57
CA THR A 71 8.01 -3.33 -4.82
C THR A 71 7.59 -2.40 -5.94
N ARG A 72 8.51 -2.16 -6.86
CA ARG A 72 8.24 -1.48 -8.11
C ARG A 72 8.41 -2.44 -9.27
N THR A 73 7.34 -2.57 -10.05
CA THR A 73 7.35 -3.34 -11.29
C THR A 73 7.70 -2.42 -12.45
N ILE A 74 8.85 -2.66 -13.09
CA ILE A 74 9.28 -1.96 -14.30
C ILE A 74 9.08 -2.90 -15.48
N LYS A 75 8.20 -2.51 -16.40
CA LYS A 75 8.01 -3.24 -17.66
C LYS A 75 9.01 -2.74 -18.69
N ALA A 76 10.03 -3.54 -18.99
CA ALA A 76 11.06 -3.24 -19.97
C ALA A 76 10.82 -4.10 -21.23
N GLY A 77 10.02 -3.57 -22.17
CA GLY A 77 9.66 -4.31 -23.38
C GLY A 77 8.79 -5.53 -23.07
N LEU A 78 9.34 -6.74 -23.25
CA LEU A 78 8.70 -8.02 -22.94
C LEU A 78 8.98 -8.49 -21.50
N ASP A 79 9.98 -7.92 -20.82
CA ASP A 79 10.40 -8.36 -19.49
C ASP A 79 9.73 -7.52 -18.38
N VAL A 80 9.39 -8.20 -17.29
CA VAL A 80 8.83 -7.61 -16.08
C VAL A 80 9.87 -7.72 -14.98
N VAL A 81 10.49 -6.61 -14.61
CA VAL A 81 11.48 -6.54 -13.53
C VAL A 81 10.78 -6.05 -12.27
N VAL A 82 10.79 -6.88 -11.22
CA VAL A 82 10.28 -6.51 -9.89
C VAL A 82 11.48 -6.18 -9.01
N THR A 83 11.58 -4.92 -8.59
CA THR A 83 12.66 -4.45 -7.71
C THR A 83 12.06 -4.06 -6.36
N ARG A 84 12.68 -4.50 -5.26
CA ARG A 84 12.29 -4.03 -3.91
C ARG A 84 12.67 -2.56 -3.74
N LEU A 85 11.77 -1.79 -3.15
CA LEU A 85 11.96 -0.38 -2.84
C LEU A 85 12.65 -0.22 -1.49
N ASN A 86 13.37 0.89 -1.31
CA ASN A 86 13.82 1.30 0.02
C ASN A 86 12.68 1.98 0.80
N PRO A 87 12.80 2.19 2.13
CA PRO A 87 11.72 2.78 2.94
C PRO A 87 11.21 4.14 2.44
N GLU A 88 12.11 5.00 1.95
CA GLU A 88 11.78 6.32 1.41
C GLU A 88 10.94 6.22 0.11
N GLN A 89 11.30 5.29 -0.78
CA GLN A 89 10.59 4.99 -2.01
C GLN A 89 9.25 4.29 -1.75
N ALA A 90 9.18 3.41 -0.75
CA ALA A 90 7.93 2.79 -0.32
C ALA A 90 6.95 3.83 0.23
N THR A 91 7.46 4.82 0.98
CA THR A 91 6.69 5.98 1.44
C THR A 91 6.16 6.79 0.26
N HIS A 92 6.99 7.06 -0.76
CA HIS A 92 6.54 7.73 -1.98
C HIS A 92 5.52 6.90 -2.76
N SER A 93 5.66 5.57 -2.80
CA SER A 93 4.70 4.67 -3.45
C SER A 93 3.34 4.70 -2.75
N ARG A 94 3.33 4.64 -1.42
CA ARG A 94 2.15 4.79 -0.57
C ARG A 94 1.45 6.13 -0.81
N ASP A 95 2.20 7.23 -0.82
CA ASP A 95 1.66 8.57 -1.06
C ASP A 95 1.15 8.72 -2.50
N GLY A 96 1.75 8.02 -3.46
CA GLY A 96 1.25 7.91 -4.82
C GLY A 96 -0.06 7.13 -4.92
N LEU A 97 -0.25 6.08 -4.12
CA LEU A 97 -1.50 5.30 -4.06
C LEU A 97 -2.64 6.10 -3.42
N ALA A 98 -2.31 7.04 -2.52
CA ALA A 98 -3.28 7.90 -1.84
C ALA A 98 -3.76 9.11 -2.66
N LYS A 99 -3.05 9.48 -3.73
CA LYS A 99 -3.37 10.61 -4.62
C LYS A 99 -4.27 10.20 -5.78
#